data_AF-A0A6J4XBL1-F1
#
_entry.id   AF-A0A6J4XBL1-F1
#
_cell.length_a   1.000
_cell.length_b   1.000
_cell.length_c   1.000
_cell.angle_alpha   90.00
_cell.angle_beta   90.00
_cell.angle_gamma   90.00
#
_symmetry.space_group_name_H-M   'P 1'
#
loop_
_entity.id
_entity.type
_entity.pdbx_description
1 polymer ?
#
loop_
_entity_poly.entity_id
_entity_poly.type
_entity_poly.pdbx_seq_one_letter_code
_entity_poly.pdbx_strand_id
1 'polypeptide(L)'
;MYGYLTGRPAVVLVTAGPGATNSISVVAQAYAASLPMVHISGDVPLNAVNEAFHGVDRTDFLDADCDHRYCWPDRPAILAAVLKAIGE
;
A
#
# COMPACT_ATOMS: atom_id res chain seq x y z
N MET A 1 7.65 -15.29 2.76
CA MET A 1 7.43 -13.96 2.16
C MET A 1 8.04 -13.95 0.77
N TYR A 2 7.32 -13.57 -0.29
CA TYR A 2 7.81 -13.64 -1.67
C TYR A 2 9.14 -12.90 -1.86
N GLY A 3 9.29 -11.69 -1.30
CA GLY A 3 10.53 -10.92 -1.38
C GLY A 3 11.73 -11.58 -0.68
N TYR A 4 11.49 -12.27 0.43
CA TYR A 4 12.54 -13.05 1.11
C TYR A 4 13.02 -14.24 0.28
N LEU A 5 12.10 -14.94 -0.39
CA LEU A 5 12.42 -16.16 -1.15
C LEU A 5 12.98 -15.86 -2.54
N THR A 6 12.60 -14.73 -3.14
CA THR A 6 12.92 -14.43 -4.55
C THR A 6 13.88 -13.26 -4.73
N GLY A 7 14.07 -12.43 -3.70
CA GLY A 7 14.78 -11.15 -3.81
C GLY A 7 14.05 -10.10 -4.66
N ARG A 8 12.81 -10.35 -5.10
CA ARG A 8 12.01 -9.44 -5.92
C ARG A 8 10.92 -8.76 -5.09
N PRO A 9 10.53 -7.51 -5.41
CA PRO A 9 9.44 -6.84 -4.69
C PRO A 9 8.16 -7.68 -4.66
N ALA A 10 7.59 -7.88 -3.48
CA ALA A 10 6.29 -8.51 -3.34
C ALA A 10 5.18 -7.49 -3.62
N VAL A 11 4.25 -7.81 -4.51
CA VAL A 11 3.06 -6.96 -4.75
C VAL A 11 1.90 -7.46 -3.90
N VAL A 12 1.34 -6.57 -3.08
CA VAL A 12 0.18 -6.82 -2.24
C VAL A 12 -0.95 -5.91 -2.69
N LEU A 13 -2.10 -6.49 -3.04
CA LEU A 13 -3.30 -5.75 -3.44
C LEU A 13 -4.41 -6.03 -2.43
N VAL A 14 -4.93 -4.98 -1.81
CA VAL A 14 -5.99 -5.06 -0.81
C VAL A 14 -7.10 -4.04 -1.10
N THR A 15 -8.29 -4.32 -0.60
CA THR A 15 -9.39 -3.35 -0.60
C THR A 15 -9.14 -2.26 0.45
N ALA A 16 -9.79 -1.10 0.29
CA ALA A 16 -9.89 -0.09 1.34
C ALA A 16 -10.45 -0.67 2.65
N GLY A 17 -10.24 0.02 3.76
CA GLY A 17 -10.79 -0.38 5.06
C GLY A 17 -10.20 -1.70 5.58
N PRO A 18 -11.02 -2.75 5.80
CA PRO A 18 -10.59 -4.01 6.42
C PRO A 18 -9.41 -4.69 5.71
N GLY A 19 -9.30 -4.55 4.38
CA GLY A 19 -8.19 -5.13 3.61
C GLY A 19 -6.85 -4.49 4.00
N ALA A 20 -6.81 -3.17 4.04
CA ALA A 20 -5.65 -2.40 4.51
C ALA A 20 -5.30 -2.75 5.96
N THR A 21 -6.26 -2.70 6.87
CA THR A 21 -6.02 -2.98 8.29
C THR A 21 -5.52 -4.40 8.54
N ASN A 22 -6.10 -5.42 7.88
CA ASN A 22 -5.68 -6.81 8.06
C ASN A 22 -4.26 -7.08 7.54
N SER A 23 -3.74 -6.22 6.66
CA SER A 23 -2.41 -6.36 6.08
C SER A 23 -1.31 -5.65 6.87
N ILE A 24 -1.64 -4.82 7.87
CA ILE A 24 -0.66 -3.96 8.56
C ILE A 24 0.48 -4.76 9.22
N SER A 25 0.17 -5.89 9.84
CA SER A 25 1.20 -6.74 10.46
C SER A 25 2.16 -7.33 9.44
N VAL A 26 1.72 -7.54 8.19
CA VAL A 26 2.59 -8.03 7.11
C VAL A 26 3.47 -6.90 6.58
N VAL A 27 2.94 -5.69 6.46
CA VAL A 27 3.71 -4.48 6.05
C VAL A 27 4.78 -4.16 7.09
N ALA A 28 4.42 -4.11 8.37
CA ALA A 28 5.37 -3.86 9.47
C ALA A 28 6.48 -4.92 9.51
N GLN A 29 6.16 -6.19 9.28
CA GLN A 29 7.16 -7.25 9.15
C GLN A 29 8.07 -7.06 7.93
N ALA A 30 7.52 -6.63 6.79
CA ALA A 30 8.31 -6.33 5.60
C ALA A 30 9.32 -5.21 5.87
N TYR A 31 8.84 -4.14 6.50
CA TYR A 31 9.62 -2.97 6.84
C TYR A 31 10.73 -3.31 7.83
N ALA A 32 10.40 -3.98 8.94
CA ALA A 32 11.37 -4.42 9.95
C ALA A 32 12.43 -5.39 9.39
N ALA A 33 12.08 -6.20 8.39
CA ALA A 33 12.99 -7.12 7.74
C ALA A 33 13.70 -6.52 6.50
N SER A 34 13.46 -5.24 6.19
CA SER A 34 13.96 -4.54 5.00
C SER A 34 13.70 -5.32 3.70
N LEU A 35 12.50 -5.88 3.57
CA LEU A 35 12.10 -6.66 2.40
C LEU A 35 11.36 -5.78 1.38
N PRO A 36 11.70 -5.88 0.08
CA PRO A 36 11.06 -5.07 -0.94
C PRO A 36 9.58 -5.46 -1.10
N MET A 37 8.69 -4.48 -1.02
CA MET A 37 7.25 -4.66 -1.13
C MET A 37 6.60 -3.44 -1.81
N VAL A 38 5.59 -3.71 -2.64
CA VAL A 38 4.65 -2.71 -3.17
C VAL A 38 3.28 -3.04 -2.59
N HIS A 39 2.76 -2.16 -1.73
CA HIS A 39 1.43 -2.30 -1.13
C HIS A 39 0.45 -1.35 -1.84
N ILE A 40 -0.61 -1.92 -2.41
CA ILE A 40 -1.65 -1.20 -3.14
C ILE A 40 -2.94 -1.42 -2.38
N SER A 41 -3.47 -0.35 -1.81
CA SER A 41 -4.79 -0.33 -1.19
C SER A 41 -5.76 0.48 -2.02
N GLY A 42 -7.03 0.09 -2.01
CA GLY A 42 -8.10 1.00 -2.38
C GLY A 42 -8.19 2.16 -1.38
N ASP A 43 -8.75 3.27 -1.85
CA ASP A 43 -9.14 4.43 -1.05
C ASP A 43 -10.63 4.74 -1.33
N VAL A 44 -11.28 5.44 -0.42
CA VAL A 44 -12.64 5.95 -0.61
C VAL A 44 -12.62 7.12 -1.61
N PRO A 45 -13.70 7.33 -2.39
CA PRO A 45 -13.79 8.48 -3.27
C PRO A 45 -13.59 9.80 -2.50
N LEU A 46 -12.82 10.74 -3.06
CA LEU A 46 -12.53 12.05 -2.44
C LEU A 46 -13.77 12.86 -2.08
N ASN A 47 -14.90 12.60 -2.75
CA ASN A 47 -16.20 13.25 -2.52
C ASN A 47 -17.12 12.48 -1.56
N ALA A 48 -16.70 11.31 -1.06
CA ALA A 48 -17.43 10.57 -0.05
C ALA A 48 -17.20 11.18 1.34
N VAL A 49 -18.21 11.12 2.20
CA VAL A 49 -18.08 11.57 3.59
C VAL A 49 -17.09 10.63 4.31
N ASN A 50 -16.07 11.21 4.96
CA ASN A 50 -14.87 10.59 5.57
C ASN A 50 -15.13 9.50 6.65
N GLU A 51 -16.35 8.99 6.81
CA GLU A 51 -16.74 7.99 7.83
C GLU A 51 -17.03 6.60 7.25
N ALA A 52 -16.86 6.36 5.95
CA ALA A 52 -17.29 5.10 5.35
C ALA A 52 -16.47 3.87 5.82
N PHE A 53 -15.19 4.01 6.19
CA PHE A 53 -14.33 2.89 6.59
C PHE A 53 -13.25 3.26 7.65
N HIS A 54 -13.66 3.92 8.74
CA HIS A 54 -12.86 4.09 9.98
C HIS A 54 -11.55 4.93 9.88
N GLY A 55 -11.31 5.68 8.80
CA GLY A 55 -10.14 6.55 8.68
C GLY A 55 -8.82 5.82 8.43
N VAL A 56 -8.88 4.54 8.04
CA VAL A 56 -7.72 3.72 7.63
C VAL A 56 -7.41 3.80 6.13
N ASP A 57 -8.21 4.57 5.38
CA ASP A 57 -8.14 4.69 3.92
C ASP A 57 -7.16 5.79 3.48
N ARG A 58 -6.67 6.60 4.42
CA ARG A 58 -5.75 7.69 4.11
C ARG A 58 -4.32 7.22 3.92
N THR A 59 -3.57 7.98 3.13
CA THR A 59 -2.14 7.73 2.94
C THR A 59 -1.31 7.82 4.20
N ASP A 60 -1.82 8.44 5.27
CA ASP A 60 -1.13 8.54 6.55
C ASP A 60 -1.18 7.23 7.39
N PHE A 61 -2.07 6.30 7.02
CA PHE A 61 -2.32 5.08 7.78
C PHE A 61 -1.09 4.17 7.93
N LEU A 62 -0.21 4.13 6.93
CA LEU A 62 1.02 3.32 6.92
C LEU A 62 2.28 4.17 7.10
N ASP A 63 2.16 5.31 7.79
CA ASP A 63 3.26 6.29 7.86
C ASP A 63 4.55 5.77 8.46
N ALA A 64 4.42 4.97 9.52
CA ALA A 64 5.54 4.44 10.28
C ALA A 64 6.24 3.26 9.60
N ASP A 65 5.58 2.58 8.64
CA ASP A 65 6.00 1.29 8.09
C ASP A 65 6.25 1.34 6.56
N CYS A 66 6.38 2.52 5.96
CA CYS A 66 6.60 2.70 4.51
C CYS A 66 7.57 3.85 4.22
N ASP A 67 8.54 3.60 3.33
CA ASP A 67 9.51 4.63 2.88
C ASP A 67 8.94 5.59 1.81
N HIS A 68 8.10 5.06 0.91
CA HIS A 68 7.54 5.82 -0.21
C HIS A 68 6.02 5.63 -0.26
N ARG A 69 5.29 6.75 -0.34
CA ARG A 69 3.82 6.76 -0.40
C ARG A 69 3.31 7.73 -1.45
N TYR A 70 2.18 7.35 -2.02
CA TYR A 70 1.53 8.10 -3.07
C TYR A 70 0.01 7.88 -2.97
N CYS A 71 -0.76 8.96 -3.05
CA CYS A 71 -2.21 8.92 -3.27
C CYS A 71 -2.47 9.27 -4.73
N TRP A 72 -3.34 8.52 -5.40
CA TRP A 72 -3.70 8.83 -6.78
C TRP A 72 -5.20 9.11 -6.93
N PRO A 73 -5.57 10.27 -7.49
CA PRO A 73 -6.97 10.55 -7.84
C PRO A 73 -7.41 9.78 -9.09
N ASP A 74 -6.48 9.40 -9.97
CA ASP A 74 -6.76 8.80 -11.27
C ASP A 74 -5.98 7.49 -11.50
N ARG A 75 -6.69 6.48 -12.02
CA ARG A 75 -6.18 5.12 -12.28
C ARG A 75 -4.91 5.03 -13.17
N PRO A 76 -4.72 5.84 -14.23
CA PRO A 76 -3.56 5.71 -15.11
C PRO A 76 -2.21 5.94 -14.41
N ALA A 77 -2.21 6.75 -13.34
CA ALA A 77 -0.99 7.09 -12.61
C ALA A 77 -0.46 5.93 -11.75
N ILE A 78 -1.32 4.96 -11.41
CA ILE A 78 -0.97 3.81 -10.57
C ILE A 78 0.06 2.92 -11.28
N LEU A 79 -0.13 2.63 -12.56
CA LEU A 79 0.78 1.76 -13.32
C LEU A 79 2.20 2.36 -13.37
N ALA A 80 2.33 3.64 -13.70
CA ALA A 80 3.61 4.32 -13.76
C ALA A 80 4.34 4.31 -12.40
N ALA A 81 3.59 4.45 -11.31
CA ALA A 81 4.16 4.40 -9.97
C ALA A 81 4.59 3.00 -9.54
N VAL A 82 3.83 1.96 -9.91
CA VAL A 82 4.23 0.58 -9.65
C VAL A 82 5.52 0.26 -10.40
N LEU A 83 5.61 0.61 -11.68
CA LEU A 83 6.83 0.44 -12.50
C LEU A 83 8.03 1.14 -11.84
N LYS A 84 7.87 2.40 -11.45
CA LYS A 84 8.89 3.15 -10.70
C LYS A 84 9.29 2.46 -9.38
N ALA A 85 8.33 1.91 -8.64
CA ALA A 85 8.58 1.26 -7.34
C ALA A 85 9.31 -0.09 -7.50
N ILE A 86 9.10 -0.81 -8.60
CA ILE A 86 9.80 -2.07 -8.89
C ILE A 86 11.11 -1.88 -9.68
N GLY A 87 11.43 -0.65 -10.05
CA GLY A 87 12.66 -0.30 -10.79
C GLY A 87 12.61 -0.62 -12.28
N GLU A 88 11.41 -0.67 -12.88
CA GLU A 88 11.16 -0.85 -14.31
C GLU A 88 10.67 0.43 -15.01
#